data_AF-V9TSG9-F1
#
_entry.id   AF-V9TSG9-F1
#
_cell.length_a   1.000
_cell.length_b   1.000
_cell.length_c   1.000
_cell.angle_alpha   90.00
_cell.angle_beta   90.00
_cell.angle_gamma   90.00
#
_symmetry.space_group_name_H-M   'P 1'
#
loop_
_entity.id
_entity.type
_entity.pdbx_description
1 polymer ?
#
loop_
_entity_poly.entity_id
_entity_poly.type
_entity_poly.pdbx_seq_one_letter_code
_entity_poly.pdbx_strand_id
1 'polypeptide(L)'
;LLAYTLGVKQLIIGVNKMDSTKPPYCEKRFREIKKEVGTYIKKIGFNPKAVAFVPISGWCGDNMLETSENTKWFNGWNVERKEGNASGKTLFDALDAILPPTRPTEKPLR
;
A
#
# COMPACT_ATOMS: atom_id res chain seq x y z
N LEU A 1 -5.88 3.86 -12.97
CA LEU A 1 -5.88 3.40 -14.37
C LEU A 1 -4.59 3.81 -15.09
N LEU A 2 -4.25 5.10 -15.12
CA LEU A 2 -3.08 5.64 -15.82
C LEU A 2 -1.72 5.04 -15.39
N ALA A 3 -1.53 4.79 -14.09
CA ALA A 3 -0.27 4.23 -13.60
C ALA A 3 0.06 2.87 -14.25
N TYR A 4 -0.94 1.99 -14.37
CA TYR A 4 -0.74 0.68 -14.99
C TYR A 4 -0.45 0.80 -16.49
N THR A 5 -1.15 1.68 -17.20
CA THR A 5 -0.93 1.90 -18.64
C THR A 5 0.45 2.51 -18.94
N LEU A 6 1.01 3.29 -18.01
CA LEU A 6 2.36 3.85 -18.10
C LEU A 6 3.47 2.86 -17.70
N GLY A 7 3.12 1.61 -17.36
CA GLY A 7 4.09 0.58 -16.99
C GLY A 7 4.55 0.61 -15.54
N VAL A 8 3.87 1.37 -14.67
CA VAL A 8 4.12 1.34 -13.22
C VAL A 8 3.54 0.04 -12.65
N LYS A 9 4.43 -0.90 -12.29
CA LYS A 9 4.05 -2.23 -11.77
C LYS A 9 3.94 -2.31 -10.26
N GLN A 10 4.53 -1.36 -9.54
CA GLN A 10 4.56 -1.32 -8.08
C GLN A 10 3.61 -0.24 -7.57
N LEU A 11 2.77 -0.59 -6.60
CA LEU A 11 1.74 0.29 -6.05
C LEU A 11 1.69 0.15 -4.53
N ILE A 12 1.58 1.29 -3.85
CA ILE A 12 1.33 1.39 -2.41
C ILE A 12 0.06 2.21 -2.23
N ILE A 13 -0.79 1.81 -1.29
CA ILE A 13 -2.07 2.46 -1.02
C ILE A 13 -2.07 2.98 0.42
N GLY A 14 -1.86 4.29 0.55
CA GLY A 14 -2.10 5.01 1.80
C GLY A 14 -3.58 5.37 1.93
N VAL A 15 -4.28 4.75 2.88
CA VAL A 15 -5.65 5.13 3.23
C VAL A 15 -5.57 6.32 4.18
N ASN A 16 -5.67 7.52 3.61
CA ASN A 16 -5.47 8.78 4.33
C ASN A 16 -6.73 9.26 5.07
N LYS A 17 -6.55 10.25 5.97
CA LYS A 17 -7.59 10.89 6.79
C LYS A 17 -8.28 9.92 7.76
N MET A 18 -7.52 8.97 8.32
CA MET A 18 -8.04 8.02 9.31
C MET A 18 -8.52 8.70 10.59
N ASP A 19 -7.97 9.86 10.94
CA ASP A 19 -8.45 10.74 12.02
C ASP A 19 -9.91 11.19 11.82
N SER A 20 -10.34 11.35 10.57
CA SER A 20 -11.65 11.90 10.20
C SER A 20 -12.74 10.83 10.05
N THR A 21 -12.43 9.55 10.27
CA THR A 21 -13.46 8.50 10.25
C THR A 21 -14.41 8.65 11.45
N LYS A 22 -15.59 8.03 11.37
CA LYS A 22 -16.55 8.01 12.48
C LYS A 22 -16.77 6.55 12.94
N PRO A 23 -16.25 6.13 14.10
CA PRO A 23 -15.36 6.86 15.03
C PRO A 23 -13.95 7.11 14.44
N PRO A 24 -13.13 8.01 15.01
CA PRO A 24 -11.75 8.22 14.57
C PRO A 24 -10.94 6.92 14.55
N TYR A 25 -10.09 6.75 13.54
CA TYR A 25 -9.25 5.56 13.33
C TYR A 25 -10.03 4.24 13.26
N CYS A 26 -11.20 4.25 12.61
CA CYS A 26 -12.08 3.09 12.55
C CYS A 26 -11.51 1.95 11.69
N GLU A 27 -11.20 0.82 12.33
CA GLU A 27 -10.74 -0.39 11.64
C GLU A 27 -11.73 -0.90 10.60
N LYS A 28 -13.04 -0.91 10.94
CA LYS A 28 -14.09 -1.39 10.03
C LYS A 28 -14.09 -0.60 8.73
N ARG A 29 -13.92 0.73 8.81
CA ARG A 29 -13.86 1.60 7.64
C ARG A 29 -12.61 1.34 6.79
N PHE A 30 -11.46 1.14 7.43
CA PHE A 30 -10.24 0.75 6.72
C PHE A 30 -10.40 -0.59 6.00
N ARG A 31 -10.95 -1.62 6.66
CA ARG A 31 -11.17 -2.95 6.08
C ARG A 31 -12.13 -2.92 4.88
N GLU A 32 -13.17 -2.09 4.96
CA GLU A 32 -14.11 -1.84 3.85
C GLU A 32 -13.38 -1.23 2.64
N ILE A 33 -12.64 -0.14 2.84
CA ILE A 33 -11.85 0.53 1.79
C ILE A 33 -10.83 -0.45 1.19
N LYS A 34 -10.09 -1.19 2.01
CA LYS A 34 -9.12 -2.20 1.56
C LYS A 34 -9.77 -3.24 0.65
N LYS A 35 -10.98 -3.70 0.97
CA LYS A 35 -11.72 -4.69 0.17
C LYS A 35 -12.17 -4.12 -1.17
N GLU A 36 -12.78 -2.94 -1.17
CA GLU A 36 -13.29 -2.30 -2.39
C GLU A 36 -12.15 -1.93 -3.34
N VAL A 37 -11.14 -1.23 -2.81
CA VAL A 37 -9.97 -0.82 -3.58
C VAL A 37 -9.17 -2.04 -4.05
N GLY A 38 -9.02 -3.07 -3.20
CA GLY A 38 -8.39 -4.34 -3.58
C GLY A 38 -9.09 -5.02 -4.76
N THR A 39 -10.42 -5.01 -4.79
CA THR A 39 -11.21 -5.54 -5.90
C THR A 39 -11.04 -4.68 -7.16
N TYR A 40 -10.99 -3.36 -7.01
CA TYR A 40 -10.82 -2.42 -8.11
C TYR A 40 -9.45 -2.53 -8.78
N ILE A 41 -8.35 -2.58 -8.01
CA ILE A 41 -7.00 -2.72 -8.56
C ILE A 41 -6.77 -4.09 -9.22
N LYS A 42 -7.45 -5.13 -8.74
CA LYS A 42 -7.45 -6.46 -9.38
C LYS A 42 -8.02 -6.41 -10.79
N LYS A 43 -9.11 -5.65 -11.00
CA LYS A 43 -9.71 -5.45 -12.33
C LYS A 43 -8.79 -4.67 -13.27
N ILE A 44 -7.95 -3.78 -12.74
CA ILE A 44 -6.96 -3.01 -13.53
C ILE A 44 -5.79 -3.90 -13.97
N GLY A 45 -5.47 -4.95 -13.22
CA GLY A 45 -4.36 -5.87 -13.52
C GLY A 45 -3.27 -5.91 -12.45
N PHE A 46 -3.39 -5.13 -11.37
CA PHE A 46 -2.48 -5.26 -10.22
C PHE A 46 -2.82 -6.51 -9.40
N ASN A 47 -1.81 -7.15 -8.82
CA ASN A 47 -2.02 -8.20 -7.82
C ASN A 47 -2.27 -7.56 -6.44
N PRO A 48 -3.47 -7.67 -5.83
CA PRO A 48 -3.76 -7.05 -4.54
C PRO A 48 -2.87 -7.54 -3.40
N LYS A 49 -2.34 -8.77 -3.51
CA LYS A 49 -1.40 -9.33 -2.51
C LYS A 49 -0.01 -8.68 -2.57
N ALA A 50 0.35 -8.07 -3.69
CA ALA A 50 1.63 -7.40 -3.87
C ALA A 50 1.61 -5.92 -3.43
N VAL A 51 0.44 -5.43 -3.01
CA VAL A 51 0.18 -4.03 -2.71
C VAL A 51 0.02 -3.82 -1.20
N ALA A 52 0.84 -2.95 -0.63
CA ALA A 52 0.74 -2.56 0.76
C ALA A 52 -0.44 -1.60 0.96
N PHE A 53 -1.25 -1.86 1.98
CA PHE A 53 -2.32 -0.96 2.42
C PHE A 53 -1.96 -0.42 3.79
N VAL A 54 -1.77 0.89 3.90
CA VAL A 54 -1.32 1.55 5.13
C VAL A 54 -2.38 2.56 5.57
N PRO A 55 -3.00 2.44 6.76
CA PRO A 55 -3.86 3.48 7.31
C PRO A 55 -3.00 4.63 7.79
N ILE A 56 -3.17 5.83 7.22
CA ILE A 56 -2.36 7.01 7.57
C ILE A 56 -3.23 8.21 7.93
N SER A 57 -2.65 9.14 8.69
CA SER A 57 -3.10 10.53 8.73
C SER A 57 -1.94 11.43 8.34
N GLY A 58 -2.01 12.02 7.15
CA GLY A 58 -1.00 12.99 6.72
C GLY A 58 -1.01 14.29 7.52
N TRP A 59 -2.09 14.59 8.24
CA TRP A 59 -2.19 15.79 9.07
C TRP A 59 -1.59 15.58 10.46
N CYS A 60 -1.94 14.47 11.12
CA CYS A 60 -1.46 14.15 12.46
C CYS A 60 -0.11 13.40 12.44
N GLY A 61 0.32 12.89 11.29
CA GLY A 61 1.58 12.15 11.12
C GLY A 61 1.47 10.64 11.38
N ASP A 62 0.29 10.11 11.68
CA ASP A 62 0.07 8.71 12.03
C ASP A 62 0.50 7.73 10.91
N ASN A 63 1.34 6.76 11.27
CA ASN A 63 1.88 5.71 10.39
C ASN A 63 2.65 6.25 9.17
N MET A 64 3.11 7.50 9.18
CA MET A 64 3.94 8.06 8.11
C MET A 64 5.39 7.57 8.22
N LEU A 65 6.06 7.95 9.31
CA LEU A 65 7.44 7.57 9.63
C LEU A 65 7.52 6.59 10.80
N GLU A 66 6.65 6.79 11.79
CA GLU A 66 6.58 6.00 13.01
C GLU A 66 5.19 5.39 13.17
N THR A 67 5.10 4.31 13.95
CA THR A 67 3.83 3.63 14.22
C THR A 67 2.92 4.48 15.09
N SER A 68 1.65 4.59 14.70
CA SER A 68 0.66 5.34 15.46
C SER A 68 0.09 4.56 16.64
N GLU A 69 -0.01 5.22 17.79
CA GLU A 69 -0.75 4.71 18.95
C GLU A 69 -2.28 4.74 18.76
N ASN A 70 -2.78 5.53 17.81
CA ASN A 70 -4.21 5.63 17.51
C ASN A 70 -4.73 4.43 16.70
N THR A 71 -3.83 3.70 16.03
CA THR A 71 -4.15 2.54 15.21
C THR A 71 -3.59 1.24 15.80
N LYS A 72 -3.80 0.97 17.09
CA LYS A 72 -3.28 -0.26 17.75
C LYS A 72 -3.77 -1.57 17.12
N TRP A 73 -4.92 -1.53 16.46
CA TRP A 73 -5.49 -2.66 15.73
C TRP A 73 -4.73 -2.98 14.42
N PHE A 74 -3.91 -2.06 13.92
CA PHE A 74 -3.14 -2.25 12.71
C PHE A 74 -1.80 -2.93 13.03
N ASN A 75 -1.75 -4.24 12.79
CA ASN A 75 -0.54 -5.05 13.04
C ASN A 75 0.55 -4.88 11.97
N GLY A 76 0.26 -4.14 10.90
CA GLY A 76 1.15 -3.96 9.76
C GLY A 76 0.55 -4.43 8.44
N TRP A 77 1.23 -4.10 7.36
CA TRP A 77 0.97 -4.59 6.01
C TRP A 77 1.97 -5.70 5.67
N ASN A 78 1.52 -6.64 4.84
CA ASN A 78 2.34 -7.70 4.27
C ASN A 78 2.10 -7.72 2.75
N VAL A 79 3.17 -7.86 1.97
CA VAL A 79 3.11 -8.02 0.52
C VAL A 79 3.77 -9.32 0.09
N GLU A 80 3.08 -10.05 -0.79
CA GLU A 80 3.55 -11.27 -1.44
C GLU A 80 3.91 -10.95 -2.90
N ARG A 81 5.19 -11.12 -3.25
CA ARG A 81 5.73 -10.88 -4.60
C ARG A 81 6.68 -12.02 -4.97
N LYS A 82 6.87 -12.26 -6.28
CA LYS A 82 7.76 -13.33 -6.75
C LYS A 82 9.23 -13.05 -6.41
N GLU A 83 9.56 -11.76 -6.36
CA GLU A 83 10.89 -11.23 -6.15
C GLU A 83 11.27 -11.10 -4.66
N GLY A 84 10.33 -11.39 -3.75
CA GLY A 84 10.54 -11.32 -2.31
C GLY A 84 9.32 -10.76 -1.57
N ASN A 85 8.96 -11.39 -0.46
CA ASN A 85 7.92 -10.88 0.42
C ASN A 85 8.48 -9.76 1.30
N ALA A 86 7.64 -8.80 1.66
CA ALA A 86 7.99 -7.73 2.59
C ALA A 86 6.85 -7.46 3.56
N SER A 87 7.18 -6.94 4.73
CA SER A 87 6.23 -6.53 5.74
C SER A 87 6.72 -5.27 6.44
N GLY A 88 5.79 -4.50 7.00
CA GLY A 88 6.09 -3.27 7.72
C GLY A 88 4.85 -2.68 8.35
N LYS A 89 5.00 -1.55 9.03
CA LYS A 89 3.88 -0.87 9.72
C LYS A 89 3.67 0.55 9.24
N THR A 90 4.70 1.22 8.74
CA THR A 90 4.60 2.62 8.33
C THR A 90 4.55 2.75 6.81
N LEU A 91 4.22 3.96 6.35
CA LEU A 91 4.33 4.31 4.93
C LEU A 91 5.79 4.36 4.50
N PHE A 92 6.69 4.79 5.37
CA PHE A 92 8.13 4.77 5.13
C PHE A 92 8.64 3.35 4.88
N ASP A 93 8.26 2.38 5.72
CA ASP A 93 8.61 0.97 5.52
C ASP A 93 8.11 0.48 4.15
N ALA A 94 6.91 0.93 3.74
CA ALA A 94 6.32 0.51 2.47
C ALA A 94 7.11 1.06 1.28
N LEU A 95 7.64 2.28 1.39
CA LEU A 95 8.50 2.89 0.38
C LEU A 95 9.86 2.20 0.30
N ASP A 96 10.45 1.84 1.43
CA ASP A 96 11.73 1.11 1.48
C ASP A 96 11.61 -0.31 0.89
N ALA A 97 10.43 -0.93 1.02
CA ALA A 97 10.10 -2.21 0.41
C ALA A 97 9.80 -2.15 -1.11
N ILE A 98 9.99 -0.99 -1.77
CA ILE A 98 9.92 -0.89 -3.23
C ILE A 98 11.16 -1.52 -3.84
N LEU A 99 10.94 -2.43 -4.79
CA LEU A 99 12.04 -3.07 -5.50
C LEU A 99 12.65 -2.10 -6.52
N PRO A 100 13.98 -2.07 -6.67
CA PRO A 100 14.60 -1.31 -7.73
C PRO A 100 14.11 -1.79 -9.10
N PRO A 101 13.95 -0.89 -10.09
CA PRO A 101 13.48 -1.27 -11.41
C PRO A 101 14.47 -2.22 -12.09
N THR A 102 13.98 -3.33 -12.64
CA THR A 102 14.81 -4.29 -13.36
C THR A 102 15.32 -3.67 -14.66
N ARG A 103 16.63 -3.68 -14.87
CA ARG A 103 17.24 -3.27 -16.13
C ARG A 103 16.72 -4.19 -17.26
N PRO A 104 16.32 -3.67 -18.42
CA PRO A 104 15.75 -4.47 -19.50
C PRO A 104 16.82 -5.23 -20.31
N THR A 105 17.71 -5.96 -19.65
CA THR A 105 18.77 -6.76 -20.31
C THR A 105 18.21 -8.01 -21.01
N GLU A 106 17.10 -8.56 -20.51
CA GLU A 106 16.43 -9.73 -21.09
C GLU A 106 15.42 -9.37 -22.19
N LYS A 107 15.13 -8.08 -22.38
CA LYS A 107 14.20 -7.67 -23.43
C LYS A 107 14.91 -7.66 -24.78
N PRO A 108 14.19 -7.93 -25.88
CA PRO A 108 14.75 -7.77 -27.22
C PRO A 108 15.32 -6.36 -27.43
N LEU A 109 16.43 -6.27 -28.16
CA LEU A 109 17.02 -4.99 -28.56
C LEU A 109 15.97 -4.14 -29.30
N ARG A 110 15.89 -2.87 -28.92
CA ARG A 110 14.99 -1.85 -29.48
C ARG A 110 15.71 -0.53 -29.58
#